data_AF-A0A4Z0PGN2-F1
#
_entry.id   AF-A0A4Z0PGN2-F1
#
_cell.length_a   1.000
_cell.length_b   1.000
_cell.length_c   1.000
_cell.angle_alpha   90.00
_cell.angle_beta   90.00
_cell.angle_gamma   90.00
#
_symmetry.space_group_name_H-M   'P 1'
#
loop_
_entity.id
_entity.type
_entity.pdbx_description
1 polymer ?
#
loop_
_entity_poly.entity_id
_entity_poly.type
_entity_poly.pdbx_seq_one_letter_code
_entity_poly.pdbx_strand_id
1 'polypeptide(L)'
;MKSLWLLMSMLGAAGAGAAQSPVPVKATLFHNYWSEEVPQAAAAYRVQRLETPGQVRLDSVFATASNRLLRVSRTLWPTTGSDTLTTTITTRWRANGALFVVHSELGSQWHGTYNCFDGAGRLKRTTVYERGRELSSQCYDETGTARPCTGAEYSEQMPTFPGGMNGMLAYLGRSIRYPAAALKTGKQGKVLVEFYVTETGDIRDIRLKQSVSAALDAEALRVIEAMPRWEPGVQDGERVPVRYTVPITFAIR
;
A
#
# COMPACT_ATOMS: atom_id res chain seq x y z
N MET A 1 46.71 -45.66 47.93
CA MET A 1 45.96 -45.07 49.06
C MET A 1 45.20 -43.86 48.55
N LYS A 2 43.87 -43.81 48.77
CA LYS A 2 42.92 -42.68 48.62
C LYS A 2 42.68 -42.21 47.17
N SER A 3 41.47 -42.06 46.62
CA SER A 3 40.10 -42.18 47.16
C SER A 3 39.11 -42.35 45.98
N LEU A 4 38.06 -43.11 46.25
CA LEU A 4 36.86 -43.39 45.46
C LEU A 4 35.92 -42.17 45.42
N TRP A 5 35.29 -41.85 44.28
CA TRP A 5 33.89 -41.38 44.19
C TRP A 5 33.30 -41.71 42.80
N LEU A 6 32.17 -42.43 42.86
CA LEU A 6 31.18 -42.84 41.87
C LEU A 6 30.42 -41.57 41.34
N LEU A 7 29.87 -41.43 40.11
CA LEU A 7 28.72 -42.15 39.53
C LEU A 7 28.33 -41.62 38.12
N MET A 8 27.84 -42.55 37.27
CA MET A 8 26.77 -42.47 36.22
C MET A 8 26.73 -41.26 35.26
N SER A 9 27.08 -41.41 33.96
CA SER A 9 26.24 -41.92 32.85
C SER A 9 24.86 -41.27 32.70
N MET A 10 24.65 -40.53 31.61
CA MET A 10 23.54 -40.76 30.66
C MET A 10 23.79 -40.05 29.31
N LEU A 11 23.68 -40.86 28.25
CA LEU A 11 23.47 -40.50 26.85
C LEU A 11 22.17 -39.70 26.69
N GLY A 12 22.15 -38.70 25.80
CA GLY A 12 20.92 -38.02 25.37
C GLY A 12 21.11 -37.37 24.01
N ALA A 13 20.49 -37.97 22.99
CA ALA A 13 20.59 -37.61 21.58
C ALA A 13 19.78 -36.36 21.19
N ALA A 14 20.20 -35.77 20.06
CA ALA A 14 19.42 -35.11 19.01
C ALA A 14 18.18 -34.26 19.38
N GLY A 15 18.24 -32.98 18.99
CA GLY A 15 17.06 -32.14 18.86
C GLY A 15 17.40 -30.77 18.27
N ALA A 16 17.49 -30.68 16.94
CA ALA A 16 17.40 -29.40 16.24
C ALA A 16 16.00 -28.81 16.48
N GLY A 17 15.88 -27.93 17.47
CA GLY A 17 14.67 -27.17 17.73
C GLY A 17 14.86 -25.73 17.29
N ALA A 18 14.44 -25.40 16.07
CA ALA A 18 14.12 -24.03 15.70
C ALA A 18 12.91 -23.59 16.53
N ALA A 19 13.14 -23.15 17.76
CA ALA A 19 12.12 -22.56 18.60
C ALA A 19 11.91 -21.09 18.17
N GLN A 20 11.28 -20.89 17.02
CA GLN A 20 10.50 -19.67 16.81
C GLN A 20 9.30 -19.78 17.74
N SER A 21 9.41 -19.27 18.97
CA SER A 21 8.23 -19.02 19.80
C SER A 21 7.31 -18.09 19.00
N PRO A 22 6.08 -18.50 18.64
CA PRO A 22 5.17 -17.61 17.95
C PRO A 22 4.76 -16.55 18.97
N VAL A 23 5.27 -15.33 18.81
CA VAL A 23 4.71 -14.16 19.50
C VAL A 23 3.21 -14.18 19.20
N PRO A 24 2.32 -14.20 20.21
CA PRO A 24 0.91 -14.48 19.98
C PRO A 24 0.26 -13.36 19.18
N VAL A 25 -0.33 -13.72 18.03
CA VAL A 25 -1.16 -12.82 17.20
C VAL A 25 -2.30 -12.30 18.07
N LYS A 26 -2.30 -10.98 18.30
CA LYS A 26 -3.32 -10.30 19.12
C LYS A 26 -4.64 -10.16 18.37
N ALA A 27 -4.57 -9.97 17.05
CA ALA A 27 -5.75 -9.90 16.18
C ALA A 27 -5.45 -10.32 14.74
N THR A 28 -6.43 -10.94 14.08
CA THR A 28 -6.49 -11.06 12.61
C THR A 28 -7.59 -10.15 12.11
N LEU A 29 -7.22 -9.17 11.29
CA LEU A 29 -8.12 -8.17 10.72
C LEU A 29 -8.20 -8.33 9.20
N PHE A 30 -9.25 -7.79 8.61
CA PHE A 30 -9.50 -7.85 7.18
C PHE A 30 -9.74 -6.42 6.68
N HIS A 31 -8.87 -5.93 5.79
CA HIS A 31 -8.91 -4.55 5.33
C HIS A 31 -9.20 -4.46 3.82
N ASN A 32 -9.88 -3.39 3.40
CA ASN A 32 -10.05 -3.02 1.99
C ASN A 32 -8.84 -2.17 1.48
N TYR A 33 -8.88 -1.66 0.25
CA TYR A 33 -7.81 -0.82 -0.32
C TYR A 33 -7.61 0.51 0.42
N TRP A 34 -8.63 0.96 1.17
CA TRP A 34 -8.58 2.14 2.02
C TRP A 34 -7.95 1.88 3.40
N SER A 35 -7.48 0.65 3.66
CA SER A 35 -6.99 0.22 4.97
C SER A 35 -8.05 0.26 6.08
N GLU A 36 -9.33 0.24 5.72
CA GLU A 36 -10.44 0.15 6.67
C GLU A 36 -10.82 -1.30 6.92
N GLU A 37 -11.20 -1.61 8.16
CA GLU A 37 -11.66 -2.93 8.54
C GLU A 37 -13.02 -3.25 7.92
N VAL A 38 -13.12 -4.41 7.27
CA VAL A 38 -14.30 -4.90 6.54
C VAL A 38 -14.47 -6.40 6.78
N PRO A 39 -15.67 -6.96 6.53
CA PRO A 39 -15.85 -8.42 6.53
C PRO A 39 -14.90 -9.11 5.53
N GLN A 40 -14.47 -10.34 5.85
CA GLN A 40 -13.52 -11.11 5.03
C GLN A 40 -13.90 -11.18 3.54
N ALA A 41 -15.20 -11.32 3.23
CA ALA A 41 -15.69 -11.42 1.85
C ALA A 41 -15.44 -10.15 1.00
N ALA A 42 -15.24 -8.99 1.64
CA ALA A 42 -14.99 -7.71 0.99
C ALA A 42 -13.53 -7.23 1.12
N ALA A 43 -12.64 -8.06 1.69
CA ALA A 43 -11.30 -7.65 2.04
C ALA A 43 -10.29 -7.84 0.90
N ALA A 44 -9.48 -6.81 0.67
CA ALA A 44 -8.32 -6.88 -0.21
C ALA A 44 -7.09 -7.45 0.53
N TYR A 45 -7.01 -7.20 1.84
CA TYR A 45 -5.88 -7.57 2.68
C TYR A 45 -6.31 -8.28 3.95
N ARG A 46 -5.53 -9.26 4.36
CA ARG A 46 -5.57 -9.86 5.70
C ARG A 46 -4.40 -9.30 6.50
N VAL A 47 -4.65 -8.82 7.72
CA VAL A 47 -3.63 -8.25 8.59
C VAL A 47 -3.50 -9.09 9.84
N GLN A 48 -2.29 -9.58 10.12
CA GLN A 48 -1.96 -10.18 11.41
C GLN A 48 -1.27 -9.13 12.25
N ARG A 49 -1.92 -8.73 13.36
CA ARG A 49 -1.43 -7.71 14.28
C ARG A 49 -0.87 -8.34 15.54
N LEU A 50 0.38 -8.01 15.82
CA LEU A 50 1.01 -8.17 17.13
C LEU A 50 1.16 -6.79 17.74
N GLU A 51 0.78 -6.64 19.00
CA GLU A 51 0.91 -5.35 19.66
C GLU A 51 1.18 -5.54 21.15
N THR A 52 2.29 -4.97 21.60
CA THR A 52 2.59 -4.77 23.01
C THR A 52 2.25 -3.32 23.36
N PRO A 53 1.20 -3.07 24.17
CA PRO A 53 0.78 -1.72 24.52
C PRO A 53 1.95 -0.86 25.01
N GLY A 54 2.12 0.32 24.43
CA GLY A 54 3.17 1.28 24.80
C GLY A 54 4.60 0.91 24.37
N GLN A 55 4.79 -0.13 23.56
CA GLN A 55 6.13 -0.55 23.09
C GLN A 55 6.24 -0.73 21.57
N VAL A 56 5.56 -1.74 21.02
CA VAL A 56 5.68 -2.09 19.59
C VAL A 56 4.38 -2.62 19.02
N ARG A 57 4.07 -2.22 17.79
CA ARG A 57 3.08 -2.89 16.93
C ARG A 57 3.76 -3.42 15.69
N LEU A 58 3.46 -4.67 15.35
CA LEU A 58 3.83 -5.32 14.11
C LEU A 58 2.58 -5.69 13.35
N ASP A 59 2.40 -5.09 12.19
CA ASP A 59 1.31 -5.43 11.26
C ASP A 59 1.91 -6.18 10.07
N SER A 60 1.61 -7.47 9.95
CA SER A 60 1.94 -8.30 8.77
C SER A 60 0.73 -8.35 7.85
N VAL A 61 0.87 -7.82 6.63
CA VAL A 61 -0.21 -7.64 5.66
C VAL A 61 -0.04 -8.64 4.52
N PHE A 62 -1.10 -9.39 4.27
CA PHE A 62 -1.16 -10.43 3.25
C PHE A 62 -2.25 -10.09 2.22
N ALA A 63 -2.00 -10.38 0.95
CA ALA A 63 -3.07 -10.36 -0.07
C ALA A 63 -4.09 -11.47 0.25
N THR A 64 -5.40 -11.16 0.24
CA THR A 64 -6.43 -12.19 0.49
C THR A 64 -6.50 -13.24 -0.62
N ALA A 65 -6.35 -12.82 -1.87
CA ALA A 65 -6.46 -13.70 -3.03
C ALA A 65 -5.37 -14.78 -3.10
N SER A 66 -4.14 -14.47 -2.67
CA SER A 66 -2.97 -15.37 -2.80
C SER A 66 -2.36 -15.77 -1.45
N ASN A 67 -2.88 -15.24 -0.33
CA ASN A 67 -2.31 -15.38 1.01
C ASN A 67 -0.81 -15.05 1.11
N ARG A 68 -0.35 -14.12 0.28
CA ARG A 68 1.07 -13.80 0.11
C ARG A 68 1.44 -12.58 0.95
N LEU A 69 2.55 -12.62 1.67
CA LEU A 69 3.03 -11.48 2.45
C LEU A 69 3.41 -10.33 1.51
N LEU A 70 2.78 -9.18 1.72
CA LEU A 70 3.00 -7.97 0.92
C LEU A 70 3.82 -6.93 1.68
N ARG A 71 3.54 -6.78 2.97
CA ARG A 71 4.08 -5.70 3.79
C ARG A 71 4.18 -6.11 5.25
N VAL A 72 5.21 -5.63 5.92
CA VAL A 72 5.37 -5.69 7.36
C VAL A 72 5.69 -4.28 7.82
N SER A 73 4.87 -3.76 8.73
CA SER A 73 5.07 -2.45 9.32
C SER A 73 5.35 -2.63 10.81
N ARG A 74 6.50 -2.14 11.25
CA ARG A 74 6.92 -2.11 12.64
C ARG A 74 6.81 -0.69 13.16
N THR A 75 5.84 -0.47 14.03
CA THR A 75 5.53 0.80 14.67
C THR A 75 6.12 0.77 16.08
N LEU A 76 6.96 1.75 16.41
CA LEU A 76 7.60 1.91 17.72
C LEU A 76 7.08 3.18 18.39
N TRP A 77 6.67 3.06 19.64
CA TRP A 77 6.28 4.21 20.46
C TRP A 77 7.42 4.60 21.41
N PRO A 78 7.70 5.89 21.56
CA PRO A 78 8.68 6.35 22.54
C PRO A 78 8.20 6.04 23.96
N THR A 79 9.12 5.58 24.82
CA THR A 79 8.81 5.17 26.20
C THR A 79 8.78 6.34 27.20
N THR A 80 9.22 7.54 26.79
CA THR A 80 9.33 8.72 27.66
C THR A 80 9.02 9.99 26.87
N GLY A 81 8.09 10.80 27.41
CA GLY A 81 7.69 12.08 26.84
C GLY A 81 6.29 12.04 26.24
N SER A 82 5.46 13.01 26.60
CA SER A 82 4.16 13.24 25.98
C SER A 82 4.36 13.84 24.59
N ASP A 83 4.84 13.06 23.63
CA ASP A 83 4.77 13.46 22.24
C ASP A 83 4.57 12.26 21.32
N THR A 84 3.48 12.36 20.57
CA THR A 84 2.83 11.42 19.63
C THR A 84 3.70 10.89 18.48
N LEU A 85 5.02 11.09 18.53
CA LEU A 85 5.96 10.75 17.48
C LEU A 85 6.21 9.24 17.43
N THR A 86 5.44 8.58 16.59
CA THR A 86 5.56 7.15 16.35
C THR A 86 6.47 6.91 15.15
N THR A 87 7.54 6.13 15.32
CA THR A 87 8.39 5.74 14.19
C THR A 87 7.87 4.45 13.60
N THR A 88 7.57 4.44 12.30
CA THR A 88 7.17 3.22 11.59
C THR A 88 8.20 2.87 10.54
N ILE A 89 8.73 1.65 10.61
CA ILE A 89 9.55 1.07 9.55
C ILE A 89 8.68 0.08 8.78
N THR A 90 8.57 0.30 7.48
CA THR A 90 7.76 -0.53 6.59
C THR A 90 8.66 -1.23 5.59
N THR A 91 8.51 -2.55 5.50
CA THR A 91 9.12 -3.38 4.46
C THR A 91 8.03 -3.90 3.54
N ARG A 92 8.24 -3.80 2.23
CA ARG A 92 7.33 -4.29 1.18
C ARG A 92 8.05 -5.31 0.30
N TRP A 93 7.30 -6.31 -0.17
CA TRP A 93 7.78 -7.37 -1.06
C TRP A 93 6.97 -7.46 -2.35
N ARG A 94 7.67 -7.73 -3.46
CA ARG A 94 7.10 -7.99 -4.80
C ARG A 94 6.38 -9.33 -4.87
N ALA A 95 5.54 -9.52 -5.89
CA ALA A 95 4.84 -10.78 -6.25
C ALA A 95 5.65 -12.06 -6.04
N ASN A 96 6.91 -12.06 -6.47
CA ASN A 96 7.83 -13.18 -6.43
C ASN A 96 8.55 -13.38 -5.07
N GLY A 97 8.27 -12.54 -4.06
CA GLY A 97 8.93 -12.58 -2.75
C GLY A 97 10.21 -11.75 -2.65
N ALA A 98 10.66 -11.12 -3.74
CA ALA A 98 11.81 -10.23 -3.69
C ALA A 98 11.49 -8.94 -2.89
N LEU A 99 12.49 -8.42 -2.17
CA LEU A 99 12.38 -7.17 -1.43
C LEU A 99 12.10 -6.03 -2.41
N PHE A 100 11.09 -5.19 -2.13
CA PHE A 100 10.72 -4.06 -2.98
C PHE A 100 11.22 -2.74 -2.40
N VAL A 101 10.75 -2.40 -1.21
CA VAL A 101 11.05 -1.13 -0.54
C VAL A 101 11.19 -1.35 0.96
N VAL A 102 12.14 -0.65 1.56
CA VAL A 102 12.22 -0.44 3.01
C VAL A 102 12.22 1.05 3.28
N HIS A 103 11.33 1.52 4.13
CA HIS A 103 11.25 2.93 4.45
C HIS A 103 10.87 3.20 5.89
N SER A 104 11.17 4.42 6.34
CA SER A 104 10.79 4.91 7.66
C SER A 104 9.94 6.17 7.60
N GLU A 105 9.01 6.26 8.55
CA GLU A 105 8.08 7.36 8.72
C GLU A 105 8.09 7.80 10.19
N LEU A 106 7.92 9.10 10.41
CA LEU A 106 7.68 9.70 11.72
C LEU A 106 6.25 10.26 11.71
N GLY A 107 5.34 9.63 12.45
CA GLY A 107 3.91 9.90 12.32
C GLY A 107 3.42 9.55 10.91
N SER A 108 2.93 10.55 10.18
CA SER A 108 2.45 10.41 8.78
C SER A 108 3.40 11.04 7.76
N GLN A 109 4.65 11.33 8.15
CA GLN A 109 5.65 11.98 7.29
C GLN A 109 6.85 11.05 7.05
N TRP A 110 7.38 11.05 5.83
CA TRP A 110 8.65 10.39 5.52
C TRP A 110 9.79 10.93 6.39
N HIS A 111 10.55 10.05 7.03
CA HIS A 111 11.66 10.45 7.89
C HIS A 111 12.68 9.31 7.96
N GLY A 112 13.96 9.59 7.74
CA GLY A 112 15.01 8.58 7.62
C GLY A 112 15.19 8.13 6.17
N THR A 113 15.47 6.85 5.95
CA THR A 113 15.84 6.33 4.62
C THR A 113 14.67 5.67 3.92
N TYR A 114 14.51 5.95 2.63
CA TYR A 114 13.73 5.18 1.67
C TYR A 114 14.70 4.42 0.76
N ASN A 115 14.70 3.09 0.87
CA ASN A 115 15.51 2.21 0.04
C ASN A 115 14.60 1.45 -0.92
N CYS A 116 14.83 1.57 -2.22
CA CYS A 116 14.20 0.71 -3.22
C CYS A 116 15.21 -0.31 -3.75
N PHE A 117 14.71 -1.49 -4.08
CA PHE A 117 15.51 -2.63 -4.52
C PHE A 117 15.04 -3.08 -5.90
N ASP A 118 15.94 -3.58 -6.73
CA ASP A 118 15.60 -4.15 -8.04
C ASP A 118 14.97 -5.54 -7.92
N GLY A 119 14.61 -6.16 -9.05
CA GLY A 119 13.99 -7.49 -9.08
C GLY A 119 14.87 -8.62 -8.52
N ALA A 120 16.19 -8.41 -8.44
CA ALA A 120 17.15 -9.33 -7.84
C ALA A 120 17.39 -9.06 -6.34
N GLY A 121 16.79 -8.01 -5.77
CA GLY A 121 16.97 -7.61 -4.38
C GLY A 121 18.22 -6.76 -4.13
N ARG A 122 18.88 -6.24 -5.17
CA ARG A 122 20.01 -5.31 -5.02
C ARG A 122 19.49 -3.90 -4.76
N LEU A 123 20.23 -3.12 -3.96
CA LEU A 123 19.88 -1.73 -3.67
C LEU A 123 19.95 -0.90 -4.97
N LYS A 124 18.84 -0.26 -5.32
CA LYS A 124 18.67 0.50 -6.57
C LYS A 124 18.67 2.00 -6.32
N ARG A 125 18.08 2.45 -5.21
CA ARG A 125 18.05 3.86 -4.79
C ARG A 125 17.95 3.96 -3.28
N THR A 126 18.64 4.96 -2.72
CA THR A 126 18.47 5.43 -1.35
C THR A 126 18.11 6.90 -1.38
N THR A 127 17.03 7.26 -0.70
CA THR A 127 16.61 8.65 -0.52
C THR A 127 16.47 8.96 0.96
N VAL A 128 17.02 10.08 1.42
CA VAL A 128 16.97 10.50 2.82
C VAL A 128 15.94 11.60 2.98
N TYR A 129 15.04 11.42 3.93
CA TYR A 129 13.98 12.38 4.27
C TYR A 129 14.12 12.88 5.70
N GLU A 130 13.76 14.13 5.91
CA GLU A 130 13.54 14.72 7.22
C GLU A 130 12.16 15.37 7.27
N ARG A 131 11.22 14.73 7.99
CA ARG A 131 9.86 15.24 8.22
C ARG A 131 9.14 15.63 6.92
N GLY A 132 9.22 14.75 5.93
CA GLY A 132 8.61 14.88 4.60
C GLY A 132 9.46 15.64 3.59
N ARG A 133 10.54 16.31 4.00
CA ARG A 133 11.46 16.98 3.08
C ARG A 133 12.53 16.00 2.61
N GLU A 134 12.69 15.88 1.30
CA GLU A 134 13.81 15.16 0.71
C GLU A 134 15.11 15.95 0.93
N LEU A 135 16.12 15.30 1.50
CA LEU A 135 17.45 15.86 1.71
C LEU A 135 18.43 15.42 0.62
N SER A 136 18.37 14.16 0.20
CA SER A 136 19.24 13.62 -0.84
C SER A 136 18.64 12.36 -1.46
N SER A 137 18.98 12.10 -2.72
CA SER A 137 18.70 10.84 -3.40
C SER A 137 19.94 10.36 -4.15
N GLN A 138 20.28 9.08 -3.99
CA GLN A 138 21.42 8.43 -4.63
C GLN A 138 20.95 7.13 -5.27
N CYS A 139 21.25 6.95 -6.54
CA CYS A 139 20.92 5.76 -7.29
C CYS A 139 22.16 4.90 -7.49
N TYR A 140 21.95 3.60 -7.63
CA TYR A 140 23.02 2.63 -7.83
C TYR A 140 22.77 1.87 -9.12
N ASP A 141 23.83 1.47 -9.79
CA ASP A 141 23.77 0.51 -10.88
C ASP A 141 23.82 -0.93 -10.38
N GLU A 142 23.87 -1.86 -11.32
CA GLU A 142 23.92 -3.31 -11.07
C GLU A 142 25.14 -3.78 -10.26
N THR A 143 26.22 -3.00 -10.28
CA THR A 143 27.48 -3.26 -9.56
C THR A 143 27.51 -2.60 -8.19
N GLY A 144 26.50 -1.80 -7.85
CA GLY A 144 26.46 -0.99 -6.63
C GLY A 144 27.20 0.34 -6.77
N THR A 145 27.60 0.75 -7.98
CA THR A 145 28.26 2.03 -8.20
C THR A 145 27.23 3.15 -8.22
N ALA A 146 27.52 4.24 -7.50
CA ALA A 146 26.62 5.38 -7.41
C ALA A 146 26.52 6.15 -8.73
N ARG A 147 25.29 6.52 -9.10
CA ARG A 147 24.96 7.32 -10.29
C ARG A 147 23.81 8.30 -10.03
N PRO A 148 23.69 9.38 -10.83
CA PRO A 148 22.55 10.28 -10.75
C PRO A 148 21.22 9.56 -11.05
N CYS A 149 20.19 9.85 -10.27
CA CYS A 149 18.83 9.34 -10.46
C CYS A 149 18.11 10.00 -11.64
N THR A 150 18.47 9.62 -12.86
CA THR A 150 18.00 10.31 -14.09
C THR A 150 17.22 9.39 -15.05
N GLY A 151 16.98 8.13 -14.68
CA GLY A 151 16.28 7.14 -15.51
C GLY A 151 14.78 7.00 -15.23
N ALA A 152 14.00 6.60 -16.26
CA ALA A 152 12.57 6.30 -16.15
C ALA A 152 12.26 5.20 -15.12
N GLU A 153 13.23 4.33 -14.85
CA GLU A 153 13.13 3.28 -13.83
C GLU A 153 13.00 3.83 -12.40
N TYR A 154 13.29 5.11 -12.16
CA TYR A 154 13.15 5.80 -10.87
C TYR A 154 11.94 6.75 -10.85
N SER A 155 11.17 6.78 -11.94
CA SER A 155 10.02 7.65 -12.13
C SER A 155 8.78 7.07 -11.46
N GLU A 156 8.01 7.93 -10.80
CA GLU A 156 6.66 7.63 -10.36
C GLU A 156 5.68 8.05 -11.47
N GLN A 157 4.89 7.11 -11.95
CA GLN A 157 3.91 7.33 -13.00
C GLN A 157 2.51 7.12 -12.43
N MET A 158 1.64 8.11 -12.66
CA MET A 158 0.23 7.99 -12.30
C MET A 158 -0.48 7.04 -13.26
N PRO A 159 -1.54 6.33 -12.80
CA PRO A 159 -2.38 5.54 -13.68
C PRO A 159 -2.94 6.38 -14.83
N THR A 160 -2.99 5.79 -16.01
CA THR A 160 -3.45 6.46 -17.23
C THR A 160 -4.61 5.71 -17.86
N PHE A 161 -5.68 6.43 -18.21
CA PHE A 161 -6.81 5.85 -18.92
C PHE A 161 -6.40 5.46 -20.36
N PRO A 162 -6.98 4.43 -20.99
CA PRO A 162 -6.67 4.08 -22.38
C PRO A 162 -6.94 5.25 -23.34
N GLY A 163 -5.89 5.74 -24.02
CA GLY A 163 -5.97 6.96 -24.84
C GLY A 163 -5.80 8.27 -24.04
N GLY A 164 -5.30 8.17 -22.81
CA GLY A 164 -4.99 9.30 -21.93
C GLY A 164 -6.22 10.09 -21.50
N MET A 165 -5.97 11.36 -21.14
CA MET A 165 -7.02 12.29 -20.71
C MET A 165 -8.10 12.47 -21.78
N ASN A 166 -7.71 12.57 -23.06
CA ASN A 166 -8.64 12.73 -24.17
C ASN A 166 -9.54 11.51 -24.34
N GLY A 167 -8.96 10.30 -24.24
CA GLY A 167 -9.71 9.04 -24.26
C GLY A 167 -10.73 8.98 -23.12
N MET A 168 -10.34 9.42 -21.91
CA MET A 168 -11.24 9.47 -20.76
C MET A 168 -12.38 10.46 -20.98
N LEU A 169 -12.10 11.68 -21.45
CA LEU A 169 -13.13 12.69 -21.73
C LEU A 169 -14.11 12.20 -22.80
N ALA A 170 -13.61 11.57 -23.86
CA ALA A 170 -14.46 10.97 -24.90
C ALA A 170 -15.31 9.82 -24.36
N TYR A 171 -14.75 8.97 -23.49
CA TYR A 171 -15.49 7.91 -22.80
C TYR A 171 -16.59 8.48 -21.90
N LEU A 172 -16.28 9.49 -21.09
CA LEU A 172 -17.25 10.13 -20.21
C LEU A 172 -18.37 10.78 -21.02
N GLY A 173 -18.03 11.52 -22.08
CA GLY A 173 -19.00 12.19 -22.95
C GLY A 173 -20.00 11.24 -23.62
N ARG A 174 -19.57 10.02 -23.99
CA ARG A 174 -20.47 9.00 -24.58
C ARG A 174 -21.22 8.15 -23.55
N SER A 175 -20.67 8.01 -22.34
CA SER A 175 -21.17 7.04 -21.35
C SER A 175 -22.09 7.68 -20.32
N ILE A 176 -21.89 8.96 -20.00
CA ILE A 176 -22.72 9.70 -19.04
C ILE A 176 -24.10 9.95 -19.63
N ARG A 177 -25.13 9.65 -18.86
CA ARG A 177 -26.53 9.93 -19.17
C ARG A 177 -27.12 10.80 -18.08
N TYR A 178 -27.68 11.95 -18.45
CA TYR A 178 -28.31 12.81 -17.45
C TYR A 178 -29.56 12.12 -16.86
N PRO A 179 -29.61 11.86 -15.55
CA PRO A 179 -30.76 11.20 -14.94
C PRO A 179 -32.02 12.07 -15.03
N ALA A 180 -33.14 11.50 -15.48
CA ALA A 180 -34.40 12.24 -15.63
C ALA A 180 -34.88 12.88 -14.30
N ALA A 181 -34.63 12.23 -13.16
CA ALA A 181 -34.95 12.78 -11.84
C ALA A 181 -34.14 14.05 -11.53
N ALA A 182 -32.86 14.08 -11.87
CA ALA A 182 -32.01 15.25 -11.69
C ALA A 182 -32.39 16.37 -12.66
N LEU A 183 -32.78 16.02 -13.89
CA LEU A 183 -33.22 16.99 -14.90
C LEU A 183 -34.53 17.69 -14.49
N LYS A 184 -35.53 16.93 -14.02
CA LYS A 184 -36.81 17.48 -13.52
C LYS A 184 -36.63 18.44 -12.34
N THR A 185 -35.61 18.21 -11.52
CA THR A 185 -35.33 19.00 -10.32
C THR A 185 -34.25 20.07 -10.54
N GLY A 186 -33.77 20.24 -11.78
CA GLY A 186 -32.74 21.22 -12.14
C GLY A 186 -31.40 21.02 -11.42
N LYS A 187 -31.13 19.81 -10.91
CA LYS A 187 -29.91 19.51 -10.13
C LYS A 187 -28.73 19.37 -11.06
N GLN A 188 -27.72 20.20 -10.89
CA GLN A 188 -26.47 20.24 -11.65
C GLN A 188 -25.29 20.43 -10.69
N GLY A 189 -24.08 20.11 -11.14
CA GLY A 189 -22.88 20.27 -10.33
C GLY A 189 -21.76 19.29 -10.68
N LYS A 190 -20.73 19.28 -9.84
CA LYS A 190 -19.53 18.46 -9.99
C LYS A 190 -19.52 17.37 -8.93
N VAL A 191 -19.61 16.11 -9.37
CA VAL A 191 -19.46 14.92 -8.52
C VAL A 191 -17.99 14.51 -8.56
N LEU A 192 -17.36 14.32 -7.41
CA LEU A 192 -16.00 13.82 -7.32
C LEU A 192 -16.04 12.35 -6.90
N VAL A 193 -15.54 11.48 -7.75
CA VAL A 193 -15.44 10.04 -7.48
C VAL A 193 -13.98 9.68 -7.27
N GLU A 194 -13.69 8.95 -6.21
CA GLU A 194 -12.36 8.48 -5.85
C GLU A 194 -12.33 6.95 -5.85
N PHE A 195 -11.29 6.35 -6.41
CA PHE A 195 -11.17 4.90 -6.53
C PHE A 195 -9.69 4.49 -6.61
N TYR A 196 -9.42 3.19 -6.50
CA TYR A 196 -8.08 2.65 -6.70
C TYR A 196 -7.97 2.00 -8.08
N VAL A 197 -6.92 2.37 -8.83
CA VAL A 197 -6.46 1.58 -9.98
C VAL A 197 -5.46 0.56 -9.45
N THR A 198 -5.79 -0.71 -9.60
CA THR A 198 -4.96 -1.84 -9.16
C THR A 198 -3.74 -2.05 -10.05
N GLU A 199 -2.81 -2.92 -9.64
CA GLU A 199 -1.61 -3.29 -10.41
C GLU A 199 -1.93 -3.93 -11.78
N THR A 200 -3.14 -4.51 -11.92
CA THR A 200 -3.65 -5.07 -13.17
C THR A 200 -4.34 -4.02 -14.04
N GLY A 201 -4.58 -2.81 -13.52
CA GLY A 201 -5.33 -1.74 -14.18
C GLY A 201 -6.83 -1.75 -13.90
N ASP A 202 -7.33 -2.69 -13.10
CA ASP A 202 -8.76 -2.76 -12.76
C ASP A 202 -9.10 -1.73 -11.67
N ILE A 203 -10.32 -1.19 -11.70
CA ILE A 203 -10.81 -0.26 -10.69
C ILE A 203 -11.40 -1.02 -9.49
N ARG A 204 -11.06 -0.61 -8.27
CA ARG A 204 -11.59 -1.16 -7.01
C ARG A 204 -11.91 -0.06 -6.00
N ASP A 205 -12.77 -0.42 -5.04
CA ASP A 205 -13.19 0.38 -3.89
C ASP A 205 -13.56 1.83 -4.23
N ILE A 206 -14.54 1.98 -5.12
CA ILE A 206 -15.05 3.26 -5.60
C ILE A 206 -15.84 3.96 -4.49
N ARG A 207 -15.59 5.26 -4.31
CA ARG A 207 -16.24 6.10 -3.30
C ARG A 207 -16.56 7.48 -3.84
N LEU A 208 -17.61 8.09 -3.31
CA LEU A 208 -17.92 9.50 -3.55
C LEU A 208 -17.13 10.36 -2.57
N LYS A 209 -16.28 11.22 -3.11
CA LYS A 209 -15.57 12.26 -2.35
C LYS A 209 -16.41 13.52 -2.21
N GLN A 210 -17.20 13.84 -3.23
CA GLN A 210 -18.13 14.96 -3.23
C GLN A 210 -19.41 14.54 -3.95
N SER A 211 -20.53 14.60 -3.23
CA SER A 211 -21.88 14.30 -3.69
C SER A 211 -22.60 15.58 -4.11
N VAL A 212 -23.52 15.47 -5.08
CA VAL A 212 -24.41 16.57 -5.48
C VAL A 212 -25.87 16.18 -5.29
N SER A 213 -26.25 15.00 -5.78
CA SER A 213 -27.60 14.45 -5.58
C SER A 213 -27.57 12.95 -5.87
N ALA A 214 -28.39 12.17 -5.16
CA ALA A 214 -28.40 10.72 -5.30
C ALA A 214 -28.52 10.22 -6.75
N ALA A 215 -29.29 10.92 -7.60
CA ALA A 215 -29.43 10.55 -9.01
C ALA A 215 -28.14 10.78 -9.82
N LEU A 216 -27.47 11.92 -9.64
CA LEU A 216 -26.20 12.21 -10.32
C LEU A 216 -25.06 11.34 -9.79
N ASP A 217 -25.06 11.10 -8.49
CA ASP A 217 -24.08 10.27 -7.80
C ASP A 217 -24.14 8.81 -8.28
N ALA A 218 -25.35 8.26 -8.38
CA ALA A 218 -25.57 6.90 -8.90
C ALA A 218 -25.08 6.75 -10.35
N GLU A 219 -25.33 7.76 -11.19
CA GLU A 219 -24.84 7.75 -12.56
C GLU A 219 -23.31 7.88 -12.63
N ALA A 220 -22.72 8.75 -11.81
CA ALA A 220 -21.28 8.90 -11.72
C ALA A 220 -20.61 7.57 -11.33
N LEU A 221 -21.13 6.88 -10.30
CA LEU A 221 -20.65 5.57 -9.88
C LEU A 221 -20.76 4.53 -11.00
N ARG A 222 -21.93 4.44 -11.65
CA ARG A 222 -22.15 3.51 -12.77
C ARG A 222 -21.15 3.69 -13.91
N VAL A 223 -20.84 4.94 -14.26
CA VAL A 223 -19.89 5.26 -15.33
C VAL A 223 -18.46 4.90 -14.94
N ILE A 224 -18.05 5.16 -13.69
CA ILE A 224 -16.71 4.79 -13.20
C ILE A 224 -16.57 3.25 -13.12
N GLU A 225 -17.58 2.55 -12.62
CA GLU A 225 -17.59 1.07 -12.56
C GLU A 225 -17.48 0.42 -13.93
N ALA A 226 -18.07 1.03 -14.96
CA ALA A 226 -18.07 0.53 -16.33
C ALA A 226 -16.84 0.97 -17.14
N MET A 227 -15.83 1.58 -16.53
CA MET A 227 -14.62 1.99 -17.24
C MET A 227 -13.81 0.78 -17.73
N PRO A 228 -13.14 0.91 -18.89
CA PRO A 228 -12.17 -0.10 -19.32
C PRO A 228 -10.99 -0.16 -18.35
N ARG A 229 -10.21 -1.24 -18.46
CA ARG A 229 -8.96 -1.41 -17.72
C ARG A 229 -7.97 -0.28 -18.02
N TRP A 230 -7.38 0.30 -16.98
CA TRP A 230 -6.41 1.39 -17.04
C TRP A 230 -4.98 0.87 -17.20
N GLU A 231 -4.08 1.75 -17.62
CA GLU A 231 -2.65 1.56 -17.40
C GLU A 231 -2.36 1.83 -15.91
N PRO A 232 -1.81 0.85 -15.17
CA PRO A 232 -1.59 0.99 -13.74
C PRO A 232 -0.51 2.01 -13.44
N GLY A 233 -0.54 2.56 -12.22
CA GLY A 233 0.55 3.40 -11.73
C GLY A 233 1.84 2.60 -11.57
N VAL A 234 2.97 3.26 -11.76
CA VAL A 234 4.29 2.66 -11.65
C VAL A 234 5.10 3.42 -10.60
N GLN A 235 5.74 2.70 -9.69
CA GLN A 235 6.69 3.25 -8.72
C GLN A 235 7.97 2.43 -8.78
N ASP A 236 9.10 3.08 -9.06
CA ASP A 236 10.42 2.44 -9.17
C ASP A 236 10.46 1.27 -10.18
N GLY A 237 9.62 1.33 -11.22
CA GLY A 237 9.46 0.31 -12.25
C GLY A 237 8.47 -0.81 -11.91
N GLU A 238 7.91 -0.82 -10.69
CA GLU A 238 6.89 -1.78 -10.28
C GLU A 238 5.49 -1.21 -10.39
N ARG A 239 4.54 -2.02 -10.87
CA ARG A 239 3.13 -1.66 -10.89
C ARG A 239 2.60 -1.64 -9.45
N VAL A 240 1.95 -0.56 -9.04
CA VAL A 240 1.42 -0.39 -7.69
C VAL A 240 -0.04 0.08 -7.75
N PRO A 241 -0.88 -0.29 -6.76
CA PRO A 241 -2.22 0.25 -6.69
C PRO A 241 -2.17 1.72 -6.30
N VAL A 242 -2.82 2.59 -7.08
CA VAL A 242 -2.82 4.05 -6.87
C VAL A 242 -4.24 4.57 -6.74
N ARG A 243 -4.44 5.46 -5.77
CA ARG A 243 -5.69 6.19 -5.59
C ARG A 243 -5.82 7.29 -6.64
N TYR A 244 -6.95 7.34 -7.32
CA TYR A 244 -7.24 8.32 -8.37
C TYR A 244 -8.58 9.01 -8.10
N THR A 245 -8.69 10.30 -8.41
CA THR A 245 -9.95 11.07 -8.30
C THR A 245 -10.37 11.59 -9.66
N VAL A 246 -11.58 11.26 -10.10
CA VAL A 246 -12.17 11.77 -11.35
C VAL A 246 -13.28 12.77 -11.02
N PRO A 247 -13.18 14.01 -11.55
CA PRO A 247 -14.28 14.95 -11.52
C PRO A 247 -15.27 14.72 -12.66
N ILE A 248 -16.54 14.50 -12.34
CA ILE A 248 -17.63 14.38 -13.33
C ILE A 248 -18.56 15.58 -13.19
N THR A 249 -18.65 16.39 -14.25
CA THR A 249 -19.50 17.59 -14.28
C THR A 249 -20.80 17.30 -15.00
N PHE A 250 -21.92 17.50 -14.31
CA PHE A 250 -23.26 17.50 -14.87
C PHE A 250 -23.75 18.94 -15.01
N ALA A 251 -23.99 19.37 -16.24
CA ALA A 251 -24.50 20.69 -16.55
C ALA A 251 -25.71 20.57 -17.48
N ILE A 252 -26.74 21.36 -17.20
CA ILE A 252 -27.88 21.54 -18.09
C ILE A 252 -27.52 22.72 -18.99
N ARG A 253 -27.50 22.50 -20.30
CA ARG A 253 -27.30 23.56 -21.29
C ARG A 253 -28.61 23.89 -21.98
#